data_AF-A0A1G0N6G3-F1
#
_entry.id   AF-A0A1G0N6G3-F1
#
_cell.length_a   1.000
_cell.length_b   1.000
_cell.length_c   1.000
_cell.angle_alpha   90.00
_cell.angle_beta   90.00
_cell.angle_gamma   90.00
#
_symmetry.space_group_name_H-M   'P 1'
#
loop_
_entity.id
_entity.type
_entity.pdbx_description
1 polymer ?
#
loop_
_entity_poly.entity_id
_entity_poly.type
_entity_poly.pdbx_seq_one_letter_code
_entity_poly.pdbx_strand_id
1 'polypeptide(L)'
;MTEVSPTARREQARTVLADAARFRRVIVGGDMNGVGVGDEFLACGFLWPTKDNAPTIHVFTWDHIFLKGLVLNDSAGTGVVDDDVGASDHRAVWAVARLGPSPDADAEPPTNAPGDSDRLQGCAALR
;
A
#
# COMPACT_ATOMS: atom_id res chain seq x y z
N MET A 1 -15.76 -11.75 20.18
CA MET A 1 -15.34 -11.70 18.76
C MET A 1 -13.85 -11.99 18.75
N THR A 2 -13.41 -13.07 18.11
CA THR A 2 -12.00 -13.47 18.13
C THR A 2 -11.26 -12.65 17.08
N GLU A 3 -10.22 -11.92 17.49
CA GLU A 3 -9.36 -11.18 16.57
C GLU A 3 -8.78 -12.11 15.50
N VAL A 4 -8.73 -11.65 14.25
CA VAL A 4 -8.04 -12.34 13.15
C VAL A 4 -6.57 -12.48 13.52
N SER A 5 -5.98 -13.67 13.39
CA SER A 5 -4.56 -13.86 13.73
C SER A 5 -3.63 -13.06 12.80
N PRO A 6 -2.39 -12.72 13.23
CA PRO A 6 -1.43 -12.05 12.35
C PRO A 6 -1.18 -12.79 11.04
N THR A 7 -1.14 -14.13 11.07
CA THR A 7 -1.01 -14.97 9.87
C THR A 7 -2.19 -14.79 8.93
N ALA A 8 -3.41 -14.83 9.45
CA ALA A 8 -4.61 -14.65 8.63
C ALA A 8 -4.71 -13.23 8.03
N ARG A 9 -4.24 -12.18 8.76
CA ARG A 9 -4.13 -10.81 8.21
C ARG A 9 -3.16 -10.78 7.01
N ARG A 10 -2.02 -11.47 7.09
CA ARG A 10 -1.06 -11.58 5.98
C ARG A 10 -1.64 -12.32 4.78
N GLU A 11 -2.38 -13.41 5.00
CA GLU A 11 -3.06 -14.14 3.91
C GLU A 11 -4.11 -13.27 3.19
N GLN A 12 -4.88 -12.47 3.94
CA GLN A 12 -5.81 -11.51 3.37
C GLN A 12 -5.08 -10.45 2.54
N ALA A 13 -3.98 -9.89 3.04
CA ALA A 13 -3.19 -8.93 2.27
C ALA A 13 -2.58 -9.54 1.00
N ARG A 14 -2.11 -10.79 1.05
CA ARG A 14 -1.65 -11.51 -0.15
C ARG A 14 -2.75 -11.68 -1.18
N THR A 15 -3.99 -11.87 -0.75
CA THR A 15 -5.15 -11.92 -1.66
C THR A 15 -5.37 -10.58 -2.34
N VAL A 16 -5.30 -9.47 -1.60
CA VAL A 16 -5.38 -8.11 -2.18
C VAL A 16 -4.23 -7.84 -3.14
N LEU A 17 -3.00 -8.23 -2.77
CA LEU A 17 -1.81 -8.08 -3.61
C LEU A 17 -1.89 -8.87 -4.92
N ALA A 18 -2.45 -10.09 -4.87
CA ALA A 18 -2.68 -10.90 -6.06
C ALA A 18 -3.66 -10.22 -7.03
N ASP A 19 -4.73 -9.59 -6.53
CA ASP A 19 -5.63 -8.80 -7.37
C ASP A 19 -4.96 -7.53 -7.91
N ALA A 20 -4.20 -6.83 -7.06
CA ALA A 20 -3.49 -5.59 -7.41
C ALA A 20 -2.38 -5.80 -8.44
N ALA A 21 -1.85 -7.01 -8.58
CA ALA A 21 -0.76 -7.33 -9.51
C ALA A 21 -1.09 -7.00 -10.97
N ARG A 22 -2.37 -7.09 -11.36
CA ARG A 22 -2.84 -6.80 -12.73
C ARG A 22 -2.82 -5.31 -13.11
N PHE A 23 -2.57 -4.43 -12.15
CA PHE A 23 -2.60 -2.98 -12.36
C PHE A 23 -1.21 -2.36 -12.17
N ARG A 24 -0.90 -1.38 -13.04
CA ARG A 24 0.35 -0.61 -12.99
C ARG A 24 0.34 0.48 -11.92
N ARG A 25 -0.84 1.05 -11.63
CA ARG A 25 -1.05 2.10 -10.62
C ARG A 25 -2.10 1.63 -9.64
N VAL A 26 -1.76 1.57 -8.35
CA VAL A 26 -2.65 1.06 -7.31
C VAL A 26 -2.52 1.90 -6.05
N ILE A 27 -3.65 2.16 -5.41
CA ILE A 27 -3.75 2.60 -4.03
C ILE A 27 -4.49 1.51 -3.27
N VAL A 28 -3.90 1.03 -2.18
CA VAL A 28 -4.59 0.19 -1.20
C VAL A 28 -4.61 0.97 0.11
N GLY A 29 -5.76 1.05 0.77
CA GLY A 29 -5.85 1.72 2.06
C GLY A 29 -7.00 1.22 2.91
N GLY A 30 -6.88 1.45 4.22
CA GLY A 30 -7.87 1.09 5.21
C GLY A 30 -7.23 0.63 6.53
N ASP A 31 -8.07 0.11 7.42
CA ASP A 31 -7.66 -0.52 8.67
C ASP A 31 -7.05 -1.90 8.40
N MET A 32 -5.74 -1.99 8.58
CA MET A 32 -4.96 -3.21 8.44
C MET A 32 -4.92 -4.05 9.73
N ASN A 33 -5.47 -3.48 10.82
CA ASN A 33 -5.41 -4.01 12.16
C ASN A 33 -3.95 -4.32 12.55
N GLY A 34 -3.01 -3.43 12.20
CA GLY A 34 -1.60 -3.55 12.60
C GLY A 34 -0.58 -3.33 11.49
N VAL A 35 0.63 -2.98 11.92
CA VAL A 35 1.76 -2.66 11.04
C VAL A 35 2.35 -3.90 10.34
N GLY A 36 2.27 -5.08 10.95
CA GLY A 36 2.99 -6.27 10.48
C GLY A 36 2.53 -6.83 9.13
N VAL A 37 1.42 -6.34 8.58
CA VAL A 37 0.94 -6.69 7.24
C VAL A 37 1.54 -5.79 6.15
N GLY A 38 2.00 -4.59 6.50
CA GLY A 38 2.58 -3.63 5.55
C GLY A 38 3.86 -4.14 4.90
N ASP A 39 4.58 -5.06 5.57
CA ASP A 39 5.76 -5.72 5.01
C ASP A 39 5.45 -6.53 3.74
N GLU A 40 4.25 -7.11 3.63
CA GLU A 40 3.81 -7.83 2.43
C GLU A 40 3.66 -6.86 1.24
N PHE A 41 3.14 -5.65 1.50
CA PHE A 41 3.01 -4.60 0.47
C PHE A 41 4.37 -4.06 0.04
N LEU A 42 5.28 -3.80 0.99
CA LEU A 42 6.65 -3.38 0.70
C LEU A 42 7.39 -4.43 -0.14
N ALA A 43 7.24 -5.72 0.19
CA ALA A 43 7.84 -6.82 -0.58
C ALA A 43 7.34 -6.87 -2.04
N CYS A 44 6.13 -6.39 -2.30
CA CYS A 44 5.51 -6.27 -3.63
C CYS A 44 5.77 -4.92 -4.32
N GLY A 45 6.69 -4.10 -3.81
CA GLY A 45 7.12 -2.84 -4.43
C GLY A 45 6.17 -1.67 -4.22
N PHE A 46 5.30 -1.73 -3.21
CA PHE A 46 4.50 -0.59 -2.79
C PHE A 46 5.34 0.35 -1.91
N LEU A 47 5.05 1.65 -2.00
CA LEU A 47 5.42 2.64 -1.00
C LEU A 47 4.41 2.60 0.15
N TRP A 48 4.84 2.93 1.36
CA TRP A 48 3.99 2.98 2.55
C TRP A 48 4.15 4.33 3.28
N PRO A 49 3.46 5.39 2.80
CA PRO A 49 3.63 6.74 3.35
C PRO A 49 3.20 6.88 4.81
N THR A 50 2.26 6.05 5.26
CA THR A 50 1.67 6.15 6.61
C THR A 50 2.36 5.25 7.63
N LYS A 51 3.52 4.65 7.31
CA LYS A 51 4.21 3.68 8.18
C LYS A 51 4.60 4.29 9.52
N ASP A 52 5.17 5.49 9.45
CA ASP A 52 5.76 6.19 10.60
C ASP A 52 4.85 7.33 11.10
N ASN A 53 3.58 7.33 10.69
CA ASN A 53 2.58 8.29 11.16
C ASN A 53 2.23 8.05 12.64
N ALA A 54 1.66 9.08 13.27
CA ALA A 54 1.14 8.98 14.62
C ALA A 54 0.06 7.87 14.75
N PRO A 55 -0.18 7.35 15.96
CA PRO A 55 -1.20 6.33 16.20
C PRO A 55 -2.58 6.71 15.67
N THR A 56 -3.30 5.78 15.06
CA THR A 56 -4.64 6.01 14.52
C THR A 56 -5.73 5.60 15.50
N ILE A 57 -5.44 4.68 16.44
CA ILE A 57 -6.32 4.28 17.54
C ILE A 57 -5.51 4.14 18.83
N HIS A 58 -5.90 4.85 19.89
CA HIS A 58 -5.16 4.90 21.16
C HIS A 58 -3.65 5.14 20.96
N VAL A 59 -2.83 4.09 21.09
CA VAL A 59 -1.37 4.08 20.92
C VAL A 59 -0.89 3.22 19.74
N PHE A 60 -1.81 2.70 18.92
CA PHE A 60 -1.53 1.84 17.77
C PHE A 60 -1.74 2.55 16.44
N THR A 61 -0.97 2.17 15.42
CA THR A 61 -1.14 2.61 14.03
C THR A 61 -1.66 1.42 13.23
N TRP A 62 -2.96 1.41 12.94
CA TRP A 62 -3.61 0.31 12.21
C TRP A 62 -4.08 0.72 10.82
N ASP A 63 -4.41 2.00 10.63
CA ASP A 63 -4.86 2.52 9.35
C ASP A 63 -3.66 2.89 8.48
N HIS A 64 -3.62 2.34 7.27
CA HIS A 64 -2.49 2.52 6.37
C HIS A 64 -2.89 2.77 4.94
N ILE A 65 -2.02 3.48 4.20
CA ILE A 65 -2.10 3.69 2.76
C ILE A 65 -0.84 3.13 2.11
N PHE A 66 -1.01 2.37 1.03
CA PHE A 66 0.04 1.79 0.22
C PHE A 66 -0.11 2.24 -1.24
N LEU A 67 0.99 2.58 -1.89
CA LEU A 67 1.01 3.13 -3.25
C LEU A 67 1.92 2.31 -4.18
N LYS A 68 1.42 1.89 -5.36
CA LYS A 68 2.22 1.25 -6.42
C LYS A 68 2.14 2.08 -7.69
N GLY A 69 3.29 2.34 -8.33
CA GLY A 69 3.35 3.12 -9.58
C GLY A 69 2.91 4.58 -9.42
N LEU A 70 2.91 5.08 -8.19
CA LEU A 70 2.60 6.46 -7.80
C LEU A 70 3.75 6.98 -6.95
N VAL A 71 3.94 8.30 -6.94
CA VAL A 71 4.95 8.95 -6.10
C VAL A 71 4.27 9.75 -5.01
N LEU A 72 4.86 9.75 -3.81
CA LEU A 72 4.43 10.67 -2.76
C LEU A 72 4.82 12.09 -3.18
N ASN A 73 3.95 13.07 -2.90
CA ASN A 73 4.17 14.48 -3.26
C ASN A 73 5.51 15.00 -2.72
N ASP A 74 5.79 14.71 -1.45
CA ASP A 74 7.01 14.95 -0.69
C ASP A 74 6.88 14.23 0.66
N SER A 75 7.88 14.31 1.54
CA SER A 75 7.86 13.65 2.86
C SER A 75 6.82 14.21 3.83
N ALA A 76 6.24 15.39 3.58
CA ALA A 76 5.13 15.95 4.34
C ALA A 76 3.76 15.61 3.72
N GLY A 77 3.74 14.88 2.59
CA GLY A 77 2.53 14.47 1.87
C GLY A 77 1.77 13.31 2.52
N THR A 78 1.83 13.15 3.84
CA THR A 78 1.19 12.07 4.60
C THR A 78 0.91 12.54 6.03
N GLY A 79 -0.15 12.04 6.65
CA GLY A 79 -0.45 12.36 8.03
C GLY A 79 -1.68 11.69 8.60
N VAL A 80 -2.04 12.13 9.80
CA VAL A 80 -3.23 11.72 10.56
C VAL A 80 -4.03 12.99 10.86
N VAL A 81 -5.35 12.91 10.83
CA VAL A 81 -6.22 13.99 11.28
C VAL A 81 -6.15 14.07 12.81
N ASP A 82 -5.74 15.21 13.35
CA ASP A 82 -5.52 15.36 14.79
C ASP A 82 -6.81 15.49 15.61
N ASP A 83 -7.82 16.18 15.08
CA ASP A 83 -9.12 16.39 15.71
C ASP A 83 -10.23 15.97 14.75
N ASP A 84 -10.90 14.86 15.08
CA ASP A 84 -12.01 14.32 14.31
C ASP A 84 -13.37 14.67 14.95
N VAL A 85 -13.41 15.55 15.95
CA VAL A 85 -14.60 15.95 16.71
C VAL A 85 -15.41 14.76 17.26
N GLY A 86 -14.74 13.64 17.54
CA GLY A 86 -15.36 12.42 18.05
C GLY A 86 -16.21 11.70 17.01
N ALA A 87 -15.90 11.86 15.73
CA ALA A 87 -16.58 11.18 14.64
C ALA A 87 -16.31 9.67 14.62
N SER A 88 -15.17 9.22 15.16
CA SER A 88 -14.72 7.83 15.12
C SER A 88 -13.82 7.51 16.33
N ASP A 89 -13.66 6.22 16.63
CA ASP A 89 -12.61 5.73 17.55
C ASP A 89 -11.23 5.62 16.87
N HIS A 90 -11.21 5.74 15.54
CA HIS A 90 -10.01 5.85 14.71
C HIS A 90 -9.85 7.25 14.11
N ARG A 91 -8.62 7.77 14.13
CA ARG A 91 -8.23 8.98 13.42
C ARG A 91 -7.93 8.69 11.96
N ALA A 92 -8.52 9.46 11.06
CA ALA A 92 -8.33 9.28 9.62
C ALA A 92 -6.87 9.51 9.20
N VAL A 93 -6.35 8.65 8.33
CA VAL A 93 -5.05 8.82 7.66
C VAL A 93 -5.22 9.43 6.28
N TRP A 94 -4.24 10.22 5.85
CA TRP A 94 -4.23 10.84 4.53
C TRP A 94 -2.84 10.76 3.90
N ALA A 95 -2.80 10.73 2.57
CA ALA A 95 -1.58 10.88 1.78
C ALA A 95 -1.89 11.60 0.47
N VAL A 96 -0.96 12.45 0.02
CA VAL A 96 -1.03 13.16 -1.26
C VAL A 96 -0.10 12.47 -2.24
N ALA A 97 -0.67 11.73 -3.19
CA ALA A 97 0.07 11.07 -4.25
C ALA A 97 -0.01 11.87 -5.55
N ARG A 98 1.06 11.81 -6.34
CA ARG A 98 1.08 12.26 -7.73
C ARG A 98 1.21 11.05 -8.66
N LEU A 99 0.69 11.22 -9.87
CA LEU A 99 1.11 10.38 -10.97
C LEU A 99 2.60 10.68 -11.21
N GLY A 100 3.46 9.67 -11.09
CA GLY A 100 4.82 9.77 -11.60
C GLY A 100 4.82 9.91 -13.13
N PRO A 101 6.00 10.04 -13.76
CA PRO A 101 6.13 9.90 -15.21
C PRO A 101 5.37 8.65 -15.68
N SER A 102 4.68 8.74 -16.82
CA SER A 102 4.00 7.55 -17.33
C SER A 102 5.03 6.45 -17.52
N PRO A 103 4.78 5.20 -17.07
CA PRO A 103 5.66 4.09 -17.39
C PRO A 103 5.88 3.92 -18.90
N ASP A 104 4.95 4.46 -19.70
CA ASP A 104 4.98 4.44 -21.16
C ASP A 104 5.67 5.67 -21.78
N ALA A 105 5.98 6.71 -20.99
CA ALA A 105 6.68 7.91 -21.47
C ALA A 105 8.21 7.72 -21.51
N ASP A 106 8.74 6.81 -20.68
CA ASP A 106 10.17 6.47 -20.61
C ASP A 106 10.48 5.08 -21.21
N ALA A 107 9.46 4.33 -21.65
CA ALA A 107 9.64 3.09 -22.38
C ALA A 107 9.84 3.42 -23.87
N GLU A 108 11.04 3.18 -24.42
CA GLU A 108 11.17 3.09 -25.87
C GLU A 108 10.13 2.09 -26.42
N PRO A 109 9.54 2.36 -27.61
CA PRO A 109 8.57 1.44 -28.20
C PRO A 109 9.19 0.05 -28.28
N PRO A 110 8.47 -1.01 -27.87
CA PRO A 110 9.05 -2.34 -27.77
C PRO A 110 9.49 -2.81 -29.16
N THR A 111 10.81 -2.80 -29.39
CA THR A 111 11.39 -3.58 -30.47
C THR A 111 11.32 -5.03 -30.03
N ASN A 112 10.51 -5.81 -30.74
CA ASN A 112 10.27 -7.25 -30.59
C ASN A 112 11.28 -8.00 -29.67
N ALA A 113 10.94 -8.19 -28.40
CA ALA A 113 11.60 -9.16 -27.53
C ALA A 113 10.63 -9.66 -26.44
N PRO A 114 10.58 -10.97 -26.16
CA PRO A 114 9.75 -11.52 -25.10
C PRO A 114 10.42 -11.28 -23.74
N GLY A 115 9.80 -10.47 -22.88
CA GLY A 115 10.42 -10.17 -21.58
C GLY A 115 9.59 -9.24 -20.68
N ASP A 116 8.32 -9.56 -20.42
CA ASP A 116 7.53 -8.89 -19.36
C ASP A 116 7.04 -9.89 -18.29
N SER A 117 7.54 -11.13 -18.32
CA SER A 117 7.09 -12.22 -17.45
C SER A 117 7.79 -12.25 -16.07
N ASP A 118 8.93 -11.58 -15.92
CA ASP A 118 9.79 -11.73 -14.72
C ASP A 118 9.52 -10.70 -13.61
N ARG A 119 8.95 -9.52 -13.89
CA ARG A 119 8.60 -8.54 -12.84
C ARG A 119 7.33 -8.90 -12.06
N LEU A 120 6.47 -9.74 -12.64
CA LEU A 120 5.24 -10.21 -11.99
C LEU A 120 5.48 -11.43 -11.07
N GLN A 121 6.66 -12.06 -11.13
CA GLN A 121 6.95 -13.27 -10.36
C GLN A 121 7.14 -13.02 -8.85
N GLY A 122 7.54 -11.80 -8.44
CA GLY A 122 7.73 -11.46 -7.01
C GLY A 122 6.45 -11.53 -6.17
N CYS A 123 5.29 -11.17 -6.74
CA CYS A 123 3.99 -11.30 -6.06
C CYS A 123 3.28 -12.62 -6.41
N ALA A 124 3.54 -13.22 -7.57
CA ALA A 124 2.91 -14.48 -7.97
C ALA A 124 3.49 -15.73 -7.25
N ALA A 125 4.67 -15.62 -6.64
CA ALA A 125 5.35 -16.71 -5.93
C ALA A 125 4.91 -16.92 -4.46
N LEU A 126 3.93 -16.15 -3.96
CA LEU A 126 3.47 -16.22 -2.56
C LEU A 126 2.38 -17.30 -2.31
N ARG A 127 2.25 -18.28 -3.21
CA ARG A 127 1.33 -19.44 -3.09
C ARG A 127 1.95 -20.57 -2.31
#